data_AF-W0DAJ3-F1
#
_entry.id   AF-W0DAJ3-F1
#
_cell.length_a   1.000
_cell.length_b   1.000
_cell.length_c   1.000
_cell.angle_alpha   90.00
_cell.angle_beta   90.00
_cell.angle_gamma   90.00
#
_symmetry.space_group_name_H-M   'P 1'
#
loop_
_entity.id
_entity.type
_entity.pdbx_description
1 polymer ?
#
loop_
_entity_poly.entity_id
_entity_poly.type
_entity_poly.pdbx_seq_one_letter_code
_entity_poly.pdbx_strand_id
1 'polypeptide(L)'
;MLELRERDRLESLFLEVLEDQSKRELLLYLLCYIQLVKKEGNFSIGLDQFLGCAYRSFRASRSQWKDILVELNLLKITDIYGNVYVGKDIYKLQEDNLFFVSLYEQYLEDFYGFSNRVVKYWSIAHKLSYSKLWNPQDAIHLGVYIFNEELYEEYMHYSELQKERFKKDAVFFEVLEKAVKGTTIQDCAKCWWEALELAKNLPNVYYGVDVEKLRKSLENNWRRCQKGKKVEKVKVEFVKQTKGKGFWRYLKDTITRLYRRLVHKGPWNITLKEECLRERPRLNV
;
A
#
# COMPACT_ATOMS: atom_id res chain seq x y z
N MET A 1 -4.47 -25.28 -10.25
CA MET A 1 -5.43 -25.08 -11.36
C MET A 1 -6.19 -23.83 -10.95
N LEU A 2 -5.84 -22.68 -11.54
CA LEU A 2 -6.47 -21.39 -11.23
C LEU A 2 -7.95 -21.50 -11.61
N GLU A 3 -8.86 -21.42 -10.64
CA GLU A 3 -10.28 -21.25 -10.94
C GLU A 3 -10.45 -19.84 -11.51
N LEU A 4 -10.76 -19.72 -12.81
CA LEU A 4 -11.16 -18.45 -13.42
C LEU A 4 -12.54 -18.08 -12.87
N ARG A 5 -12.58 -17.51 -11.66
CA ARG A 5 -13.75 -16.81 -11.15
C ARG A 5 -13.87 -15.48 -11.87
N GLU A 6 -15.10 -15.15 -12.27
CA GLU A 6 -15.40 -13.84 -12.83
C GLU A 6 -15.19 -12.79 -11.73
N ARG A 7 -14.10 -12.02 -11.85
CA ARG A 7 -13.72 -11.02 -10.84
C ARG A 7 -14.47 -9.73 -11.10
N ASP A 8 -14.86 -9.07 -10.03
CA ASP A 8 -15.35 -7.69 -10.10
C ASP A 8 -14.30 -6.80 -10.79
N ARG A 9 -14.75 -5.87 -11.65
CA ARG A 9 -13.81 -5.03 -12.43
C ARG A 9 -12.99 -4.12 -11.51
N LEU A 10 -13.59 -3.61 -10.44
CA LEU A 10 -12.90 -2.78 -9.45
C LEU A 10 -11.81 -3.58 -8.72
N GLU A 11 -12.09 -4.82 -8.33
CA GLU A 11 -11.09 -5.72 -7.76
C GLU A 11 -9.96 -6.04 -8.76
N SER A 12 -10.31 -6.34 -10.01
CA SER A 12 -9.33 -6.63 -11.06
C SER A 12 -8.39 -5.45 -11.27
N LEU A 13 -8.95 -4.23 -11.32
CA LEU A 13 -8.19 -2.99 -11.40
C LEU A 13 -7.23 -2.85 -10.22
N PHE A 14 -7.67 -3.17 -8.99
CA PHE A 14 -6.80 -3.10 -7.83
C PHE A 14 -5.60 -4.04 -7.96
N LEU A 15 -5.83 -5.31 -8.32
CA LEU A 15 -4.75 -6.28 -8.51
C LEU A 15 -3.79 -5.84 -9.63
N GLU A 16 -4.31 -5.31 -10.74
CA GLU A 16 -3.50 -4.73 -11.81
C GLU A 16 -2.61 -3.57 -11.31
N VAL A 17 -3.15 -2.67 -10.48
CA VAL A 17 -2.41 -1.53 -9.91
C VAL A 17 -1.34 -1.99 -8.92
N LEU A 18 -1.58 -3.09 -8.22
CA LEU A 18 -0.56 -3.71 -7.38
C LEU A 18 0.59 -4.19 -8.26
N GLU A 19 0.32 -4.99 -9.29
CA GLU A 19 1.37 -5.52 -10.18
C GLU A 19 2.09 -4.44 -11.00
N ASP A 20 1.37 -3.44 -11.49
CA ASP A 20 1.87 -2.32 -12.26
C ASP A 20 1.46 -0.99 -11.63
N GLN A 21 2.41 -0.38 -10.92
CA GLN A 21 2.20 0.90 -10.25
C GLN A 21 2.02 2.08 -11.21
N SER A 22 2.36 1.94 -12.50
CA SER A 22 2.07 3.00 -13.48
C SER A 22 0.56 3.23 -13.61
N LYS A 23 -0.25 2.20 -13.38
CA LYS A 23 -1.71 2.24 -13.43
C LYS A 23 -2.37 2.87 -12.20
N ARG A 24 -1.59 3.30 -11.19
CA ARG A 24 -2.15 3.98 -9.99
C ARG A 24 -3.04 5.17 -10.34
N GLU A 25 -2.80 5.78 -11.49
CA GLU A 25 -3.62 6.88 -11.97
C GLU A 25 -5.09 6.54 -12.14
N LEU A 26 -5.41 5.30 -12.51
CA LEU A 26 -6.78 4.82 -12.67
C LEU A 26 -7.58 4.92 -11.36
N LEU A 27 -6.96 4.65 -10.21
CA LEU A 27 -7.59 4.80 -8.89
C LEU A 27 -7.86 6.27 -8.54
N LEU A 28 -6.99 7.18 -8.97
CA LEU A 28 -7.18 8.61 -8.72
C LEU A 28 -8.33 9.18 -9.55
N TYR A 29 -8.53 8.72 -10.79
CA TYR A 29 -9.72 9.06 -11.57
C TYR A 29 -11.00 8.65 -10.81
N LEU A 30 -11.03 7.45 -10.23
CA LEU A 30 -12.16 7.02 -9.38
C LEU A 30 -12.33 7.90 -8.13
N LEU A 31 -11.23 8.24 -7.45
CA LEU A 31 -11.28 9.14 -6.29
C LEU A 31 -11.82 10.52 -6.64
N CYS A 32 -11.41 11.08 -7.78
CA CYS A 32 -11.92 12.36 -8.29
C CYS A 32 -13.42 12.30 -8.53
N TYR A 33 -13.91 11.24 -9.20
CA TYR A 33 -15.35 11.02 -9.40
C TYR A 33 -16.09 10.97 -8.05
N ILE A 34 -15.61 10.15 -7.11
CA ILE A 34 -16.21 10.01 -5.78
C ILE A 34 -16.28 11.34 -5.04
N GLN A 35 -15.22 12.15 -5.11
CA GLN A 35 -15.17 13.46 -4.46
C GLN A 35 -16.18 14.43 -5.06
N LEU A 36 -16.34 14.44 -6.38
CA LEU A 36 -17.31 15.29 -7.07
C LEU A 36 -18.74 14.86 -6.76
N VAL A 37 -19.05 13.56 -6.80
CA VAL A 37 -20.37 13.03 -6.41
C VAL A 37 -20.73 13.43 -4.98
N LYS A 38 -19.80 13.30 -4.03
CA LYS A 38 -20.03 13.71 -2.62
C LYS A 38 -20.22 15.22 -2.46
N LYS A 39 -19.56 16.02 -3.29
CA LYS A 39 -19.64 17.48 -3.25
C LYS A 39 -20.93 17.99 -3.87
N GLU A 40 -21.35 17.42 -4.99
CA GLU A 40 -22.48 17.89 -5.79
C GLU A 40 -23.80 17.20 -5.43
N GLY A 41 -23.73 16.04 -4.77
CA GLY A 41 -24.91 15.25 -4.44
C GLY A 41 -25.56 14.59 -5.66
N ASN A 42 -24.85 14.48 -6.79
CA ASN A 42 -25.33 13.93 -8.04
C ASN A 42 -24.38 12.82 -8.54
N PHE A 43 -24.93 11.72 -9.05
CA PHE A 43 -24.16 10.63 -9.67
C PHE A 43 -23.80 10.89 -11.13
N SER A 44 -24.38 11.92 -11.74
CA SER A 44 -24.05 12.37 -13.09
C SER A 44 -23.26 13.66 -12.99
N ILE A 45 -21.97 13.60 -13.28
CA ILE A 45 -21.02 14.72 -13.12
C ILE A 45 -20.61 15.22 -14.50
N GLY A 46 -20.49 16.54 -14.69
CA GLY A 46 -19.99 17.09 -15.95
C GLY A 46 -18.60 16.53 -16.31
N LEU A 47 -18.42 16.07 -17.55
CA LEU A 47 -17.15 15.48 -17.99
C LEU A 47 -15.99 16.48 -17.86
N ASP A 48 -16.23 17.75 -18.15
CA ASP A 48 -15.28 18.84 -17.98
C ASP A 48 -14.86 19.05 -16.52
N GLN A 49 -15.81 18.98 -15.58
CA GLN A 49 -15.56 19.09 -14.14
C GLN A 49 -14.79 17.88 -13.62
N PHE A 50 -15.19 16.68 -14.06
CA PHE A 50 -14.53 15.43 -13.74
C PHE A 50 -13.08 15.43 -14.21
N LEU A 51 -12.85 15.73 -15.49
CA LEU A 51 -11.53 15.83 -16.07
C LEU A 51 -10.73 16.95 -15.40
N GLY A 52 -11.33 18.10 -15.09
CA GLY A 52 -10.67 19.19 -14.37
C GLY A 52 -10.18 18.80 -12.96
N CYS A 53 -10.93 17.95 -12.26
CA CYS A 53 -10.52 17.37 -10.97
C CYS A 53 -9.35 16.40 -11.15
N ALA A 54 -9.44 15.48 -12.11
CA ALA A 54 -8.38 14.53 -12.42
C ALA A 54 -7.09 15.23 -12.89
N TYR A 55 -7.17 16.19 -13.81
CA TYR A 55 -6.03 16.90 -14.38
C TYR A 55 -5.18 17.69 -13.39
N ARG A 56 -5.77 18.21 -12.31
CA ARG A 56 -4.97 18.84 -11.24
C ARG A 56 -4.00 17.84 -10.62
N SER A 57 -4.41 16.58 -10.54
CA SER A 57 -3.60 15.45 -10.07
C SER A 57 -2.63 14.94 -11.15
N PHE A 58 -2.89 15.25 -12.44
CA PHE A 58 -2.18 14.72 -13.61
C PHE A 58 -1.85 15.80 -14.66
N ARG A 59 -1.01 16.77 -14.29
CA ARG A 59 -0.68 17.94 -15.12
C ARG A 59 -0.07 17.63 -16.51
N ALA A 60 0.25 16.38 -16.84
CA ALA A 60 0.93 15.98 -18.08
C ALA A 60 0.07 15.23 -19.12
N SER A 61 -1.15 14.76 -18.81
CA SER A 61 -1.89 13.77 -19.62
C SER A 61 -3.17 14.29 -20.31
N ARG A 62 -3.24 15.59 -20.64
CA ARG A 62 -4.45 16.22 -21.21
C ARG A 62 -5.01 15.52 -22.47
N SER A 63 -4.17 14.83 -23.25
CA SER A 63 -4.56 14.17 -24.50
C SER A 63 -4.95 12.69 -24.38
N GLN A 64 -4.86 12.07 -23.20
CA GLN A 64 -5.02 10.61 -23.04
C GLN A 64 -6.17 10.20 -22.11
N TRP A 65 -7.03 11.14 -21.69
CA TRP A 65 -8.14 10.81 -20.80
C TRP A 65 -9.10 9.76 -21.36
N LYS A 66 -9.26 9.70 -22.69
CA LYS A 66 -10.05 8.67 -23.36
C LYS A 66 -9.45 7.28 -23.12
N ASP A 67 -8.14 7.13 -23.31
CA ASP A 67 -7.43 5.86 -23.07
C ASP A 67 -7.61 5.40 -21.62
N ILE A 68 -7.43 6.33 -20.67
CA ILE A 68 -7.60 6.08 -19.23
C ILE A 68 -9.04 5.62 -18.92
N LEU A 69 -10.06 6.30 -19.45
CA LEU A 69 -11.45 5.93 -19.18
C LEU A 69 -11.83 4.59 -19.81
N VAL A 70 -11.30 4.30 -20.99
CA VAL A 70 -11.48 3.01 -21.66
C VAL A 70 -10.79 1.90 -20.89
N GLU A 71 -9.57 2.11 -20.41
CA GLU A 71 -8.84 1.13 -19.59
C GLU A 71 -9.54 0.91 -18.25
N LEU A 72 -9.96 1.99 -17.59
CA LEU A 72 -10.67 1.93 -16.32
C LEU A 72 -11.93 1.05 -16.44
N ASN A 73 -12.72 1.27 -17.48
CA ASN A 73 -13.94 0.50 -17.80
C ASN A 73 -14.88 0.31 -16.59
N LEU A 74 -15.07 1.38 -15.80
CA LEU A 74 -16.01 1.43 -14.68
C LEU A 74 -17.00 2.60 -14.82
N LEU A 75 -16.69 3.54 -15.72
CA LEU A 75 -17.43 4.76 -15.97
C LEU A 75 -18.06 4.70 -17.36
N LYS A 76 -19.27 5.25 -17.47
CA LYS A 76 -19.98 5.50 -18.73
C LYS A 76 -20.11 6.99 -18.96
N ILE A 77 -20.15 7.40 -20.22
CA ILE A 77 -20.36 8.78 -20.62
C ILE A 77 -21.74 8.91 -21.25
N THR A 78 -22.49 9.94 -20.88
CA THR A 78 -23.81 10.23 -21.45
C THR A 78 -23.84 11.64 -22.02
N ASP A 79 -24.48 11.81 -23.18
CA ASP A 79 -24.77 13.14 -23.71
C ASP A 79 -26.12 13.68 -23.23
N ILE A 80 -26.43 14.93 -23.59
CA ILE A 80 -27.70 15.59 -23.29
C ILE A 80 -28.93 14.92 -23.93
N TYR A 81 -28.72 14.07 -24.93
CA TYR A 81 -29.78 13.35 -25.64
C TYR A 81 -30.01 11.94 -25.07
N GLY A 82 -29.22 11.54 -24.06
CA GLY A 82 -29.32 10.24 -23.40
C GLY A 82 -28.57 9.11 -24.10
N ASN A 83 -27.73 9.41 -25.11
CA ASN A 83 -26.88 8.38 -25.70
C ASN A 83 -25.76 8.02 -24.73
N VAL A 84 -25.52 6.72 -24.57
CA VAL A 84 -24.52 6.17 -23.65
C VAL A 84 -23.31 5.68 -24.44
N TYR A 85 -22.12 6.12 -24.02
CA TYR A 85 -20.83 5.77 -24.61
C TYR A 85 -20.00 5.00 -23.58
N VAL A 86 -19.59 3.79 -23.96
CA VAL A 86 -18.84 2.85 -23.10
C VAL A 86 -17.68 2.24 -23.88
N GLY A 87 -16.60 1.89 -23.17
CA GLY A 87 -15.41 1.30 -23.79
C GLY A 87 -14.97 2.06 -25.04
N LYS A 88 -14.76 1.35 -26.16
CA LYS A 88 -14.26 1.95 -27.41
C LYS A 88 -15.16 3.05 -27.99
N ASP A 89 -16.43 3.14 -27.59
CA ASP A 89 -17.31 4.22 -28.07
C ASP A 89 -16.90 5.59 -27.54
N ILE A 90 -16.15 5.65 -26.43
CA ILE A 90 -15.59 6.90 -25.86
C ILE A 90 -14.69 7.62 -26.87
N TYR A 91 -14.03 6.90 -27.79
CA TYR A 91 -13.19 7.51 -28.82
C TYR A 91 -13.99 8.36 -29.81
N LYS A 92 -15.28 8.05 -30.02
CA LYS A 92 -16.18 8.75 -30.95
C LYS A 92 -16.66 10.11 -30.43
N LEU A 93 -16.41 10.42 -29.16
CA LEU A 93 -16.83 11.67 -28.54
C LEU A 93 -16.10 12.86 -29.16
N GLN A 94 -16.86 13.84 -29.65
CA GLN A 94 -16.37 15.14 -30.10
C GLN A 94 -16.37 16.13 -28.93
N GLU A 95 -15.26 16.85 -28.71
CA GLU A 95 -15.05 17.66 -27.49
C GLU A 95 -16.00 18.86 -27.33
N ASP A 96 -16.75 19.23 -28.38
CA ASP A 96 -17.63 20.41 -28.39
C ASP A 96 -19.01 20.16 -27.75
N ASN A 97 -19.30 18.93 -27.33
CA ASN A 97 -20.58 18.54 -26.75
C ASN A 97 -20.57 18.51 -25.21
N LEU A 98 -21.74 18.76 -24.61
CA LEU A 98 -21.94 18.59 -23.17
C LEU A 98 -22.12 17.11 -22.84
N PHE A 99 -21.17 16.58 -22.07
CA PHE A 99 -21.18 15.19 -21.61
C PHE A 99 -21.16 15.09 -20.09
N PHE A 100 -21.71 13.99 -19.60
CA PHE A 100 -21.72 13.63 -18.19
C PHE A 100 -21.09 12.26 -17.99
N VAL A 101 -20.40 12.08 -16.87
CA VAL A 101 -19.76 10.85 -16.45
C VAL A 101 -20.54 10.27 -15.27
N SER A 102 -20.79 8.97 -15.30
CA SER A 102 -21.38 8.22 -14.20
C SER A 102 -20.76 6.83 -14.10
N LEU A 103 -20.85 6.19 -12.93
CA LEU A 103 -20.51 4.77 -12.78
C LEU A 103 -21.55 3.87 -13.48
N TYR A 104 -21.15 2.64 -13.80
CA TYR A 104 -22.12 1.60 -14.12
C TYR A 104 -23.10 1.36 -12.96
N GLU A 105 -24.32 0.96 -13.30
CA GLU A 105 -25.45 0.86 -12.36
C GLU A 105 -25.16 -0.05 -11.17
N GLN A 106 -24.51 -1.19 -11.41
CA GLN A 106 -24.07 -2.14 -10.37
C GLN A 106 -23.19 -1.51 -9.27
N TYR A 107 -22.44 -0.43 -9.60
CA TYR A 107 -21.61 0.29 -8.62
C TYR A 107 -22.33 1.48 -8.00
N LEU A 108 -23.42 1.96 -8.61
CA LEU A 108 -24.25 3.03 -8.08
C LEU A 108 -25.17 2.52 -6.97
N GLU A 109 -25.70 1.30 -7.10
CA GLU A 109 -26.56 0.66 -6.08
C GLU A 109 -25.91 0.65 -4.69
N ASP A 110 -24.60 0.36 -4.62
CA ASP A 110 -23.78 0.48 -3.41
C ASP A 110 -22.61 1.45 -3.60
N PHE A 111 -22.94 2.71 -3.92
CA PHE A 111 -21.92 3.76 -4.09
C PHE A 111 -21.03 3.94 -2.84
N TYR A 112 -21.57 3.78 -1.63
CA TYR A 112 -20.80 3.96 -0.40
C TYR A 112 -19.81 2.81 -0.18
N GLY A 113 -20.22 1.56 -0.42
CA GLY A 113 -19.32 0.41 -0.41
C GLY A 113 -18.24 0.53 -1.47
N PHE A 114 -18.62 0.89 -2.70
CA PHE A 114 -17.69 1.18 -3.80
C PHE A 114 -16.68 2.28 -3.40
N SER A 115 -17.17 3.42 -2.90
CA SER A 115 -16.33 4.55 -2.48
C SER A 115 -15.35 4.15 -1.40
N ASN A 116 -15.77 3.34 -0.43
CA ASN A 116 -14.91 2.88 0.65
C ASN A 116 -13.81 1.93 0.14
N ARG A 117 -14.15 1.00 -0.77
CA ARG A 117 -13.16 0.11 -1.41
C ARG A 117 -12.10 0.90 -2.16
N VAL A 118 -12.50 1.87 -3.00
CA VAL A 118 -11.55 2.72 -3.76
C VAL A 118 -10.59 3.47 -2.82
N VAL A 119 -11.08 4.02 -1.71
CA VAL A 119 -10.23 4.71 -0.72
C VAL A 119 -9.22 3.75 -0.07
N LYS A 120 -9.66 2.54 0.30
CA LYS A 120 -8.77 1.50 0.85
C LYS A 120 -7.71 1.09 -0.16
N TYR A 121 -8.09 0.89 -1.42
CA TYR A 121 -7.17 0.54 -2.50
C TYR A 121 -6.10 1.61 -2.70
N TRP A 122 -6.51 2.87 -2.73
CA TRP A 122 -5.57 3.98 -2.80
C TRP A 122 -4.63 4.03 -1.59
N SER A 123 -5.14 3.84 -0.37
CA SER A 123 -4.34 3.79 0.86
C SER A 123 -3.28 2.69 0.79
N ILE A 124 -3.62 1.50 0.28
CA ILE A 124 -2.68 0.39 0.11
C ILE A 124 -1.67 0.69 -1.00
N ALA A 125 -2.15 1.11 -2.17
CA ALA A 125 -1.29 1.43 -3.31
C ALA A 125 -0.28 2.53 -2.95
N HIS A 126 -0.66 3.52 -2.15
CA HIS A 126 0.23 4.59 -1.70
C HIS A 126 1.31 4.13 -0.71
N LYS A 127 1.08 3.05 0.06
CA LYS A 127 2.08 2.47 0.98
C LYS A 127 3.20 1.74 0.25
N LEU A 128 2.97 1.35 -1.00
CA LEU A 128 3.99 0.74 -1.84
C LEU A 128 4.99 1.82 -2.30
N SER A 129 6.26 1.67 -1.95
CA SER A 129 7.33 2.43 -2.60
C SER A 129 7.35 2.13 -4.10
N TYR A 130 7.86 3.05 -4.92
CA TYR A 130 8.13 2.88 -6.36
C TYR A 130 9.07 1.70 -6.70
N SER A 131 9.42 0.88 -5.71
CA SER A 131 10.17 -0.36 -5.90
C SER A 131 9.23 -1.43 -6.46
N LYS A 132 9.66 -1.96 -7.60
CA LYS A 132 9.18 -3.20 -8.20
C LYS A 132 8.82 -4.25 -7.12
N LEU A 133 7.56 -4.71 -7.07
CA LEU A 133 7.01 -5.82 -6.27
C LEU A 133 7.63 -7.21 -6.60
N TRP A 134 8.94 -7.32 -6.59
CA TRP A 134 9.64 -8.50 -7.11
C TRP A 134 10.33 -9.30 -6.00
N ASN A 135 10.21 -8.88 -4.74
CA ASN A 135 10.76 -9.63 -3.61
C ASN A 135 9.64 -10.17 -2.68
N PRO A 136 9.90 -11.28 -1.96
CA PRO A 136 8.94 -11.88 -1.04
C PRO A 136 8.51 -10.94 0.11
N GLN A 137 9.41 -10.07 0.57
CA GLN A 137 9.14 -9.15 1.68
C GLN A 137 8.01 -8.18 1.33
N ASP A 138 8.10 -7.52 0.17
CA ASP A 138 7.10 -6.57 -0.31
C ASP A 138 5.77 -7.27 -0.56
N ALA A 139 5.83 -8.50 -1.11
CA ALA A 139 4.63 -9.30 -1.34
C ALA A 139 3.88 -9.65 -0.03
N ILE A 140 4.63 -10.01 1.01
CA ILE A 140 4.11 -10.27 2.36
C ILE A 140 3.56 -9.00 2.98
N HIS A 141 4.28 -7.88 2.89
CA HIS A 141 3.85 -6.59 3.46
C HIS A 141 2.56 -6.13 2.82
N LEU A 142 2.46 -6.26 1.50
CA LEU A 142 1.26 -5.93 0.74
C LEU A 142 0.09 -6.86 1.12
N GLY A 143 0.32 -8.17 1.23
CA GLY A 143 -0.71 -9.10 1.73
C GLY A 143 -1.22 -8.71 3.11
N VAL A 144 -0.33 -8.30 4.02
CA VAL A 144 -0.69 -7.77 5.34
C VAL A 144 -1.51 -6.48 5.24
N TYR A 145 -1.16 -5.55 4.35
CA TYR A 145 -1.93 -4.32 4.15
C TYR A 145 -3.35 -4.61 3.64
N ILE A 146 -3.49 -5.50 2.65
CA ILE A 146 -4.80 -5.91 2.12
C ILE A 146 -5.64 -6.56 3.22
N PHE A 147 -5.06 -7.52 3.95
CA PHE A 147 -5.74 -8.22 5.05
C PHE A 147 -6.19 -7.25 6.16
N ASN A 148 -5.32 -6.33 6.57
CA ASN A 148 -5.62 -5.39 7.65
C ASN A 148 -6.68 -4.34 7.28
N GLU A 149 -6.86 -4.03 5.99
CA GLU A 149 -7.95 -3.17 5.51
C GLU A 149 -9.26 -3.96 5.32
N GLU A 150 -9.29 -5.24 5.74
CA GLU A 150 -10.44 -6.15 5.66
C GLU A 150 -10.91 -6.40 4.21
N LEU A 151 -9.98 -6.33 3.26
CA LEU A 151 -10.20 -6.64 1.85
C LEU A 151 -9.99 -8.14 1.64
N TYR A 152 -10.87 -8.95 2.22
CA TYR A 152 -10.66 -10.38 2.33
C TYR A 152 -10.78 -11.11 0.99
N GLU A 153 -11.67 -10.70 0.11
CA GLU A 153 -11.80 -11.27 -1.24
C GLU A 153 -10.55 -10.97 -2.07
N GLU A 154 -10.12 -9.71 -2.04
CA GLU A 154 -8.90 -9.27 -2.71
C GLU A 154 -7.66 -9.98 -2.15
N TYR A 155 -7.63 -10.22 -0.83
CA TYR A 155 -6.58 -11.00 -0.20
C TYR A 155 -6.56 -12.44 -0.71
N MET A 156 -7.71 -13.11 -0.83
CA MET A 156 -7.79 -14.48 -1.34
C MET A 156 -7.25 -14.59 -2.77
N HIS A 157 -7.60 -13.67 -3.66
CA HIS A 157 -7.07 -13.68 -5.03
C HIS A 157 -5.59 -13.29 -5.10
N TYR A 158 -5.17 -12.30 -4.31
CA TYR A 158 -3.78 -11.89 -4.23
C TYR A 158 -2.87 -13.02 -3.71
N SER A 159 -3.29 -13.69 -2.64
CA SER A 159 -2.56 -14.80 -2.03
C SER A 159 -2.39 -15.99 -2.96
N GLU A 160 -3.41 -16.34 -3.75
CA GLU A 160 -3.31 -17.39 -4.77
C GLU A 160 -2.14 -17.13 -5.73
N LEU A 161 -2.06 -15.91 -6.28
CA LEU A 161 -0.97 -15.51 -7.19
C LEU A 161 0.40 -15.51 -6.50
N GLN A 162 0.48 -15.00 -5.25
CA GLN A 162 1.76 -14.93 -4.54
C GLN A 162 2.28 -16.29 -4.09
N LYS A 163 1.41 -17.26 -3.76
CA LYS A 163 1.83 -18.64 -3.43
C LYS A 163 2.50 -19.33 -4.62
N GLU A 164 2.03 -19.07 -5.83
CA GLU A 164 2.67 -19.60 -7.04
C GLU A 164 4.02 -18.94 -7.31
N ARG A 165 4.11 -17.62 -7.12
CA ARG A 165 5.33 -16.82 -7.34
C ARG A 165 6.41 -17.09 -6.28
N PHE A 166 6.02 -17.20 -5.01
CA PHE A 166 6.89 -17.34 -3.85
C PHE A 166 6.58 -18.62 -3.06
N LYS A 167 6.81 -19.77 -3.69
CA LYS A 167 6.49 -21.10 -3.12
C LYS A 167 7.07 -21.35 -1.72
N LYS A 168 8.25 -20.81 -1.42
CA LYS A 168 8.89 -20.94 -0.09
C LYS A 168 8.15 -20.17 1.00
N ASP A 169 7.44 -19.12 0.62
CA ASP A 169 6.73 -18.21 1.51
C ASP A 169 5.21 -18.49 1.54
N ALA A 170 4.76 -19.51 0.80
CA ALA A 170 3.35 -19.86 0.66
C ALA A 170 2.64 -20.08 2.01
N VAL A 171 3.36 -20.66 2.99
CA VAL A 171 2.86 -20.90 4.35
C VAL A 171 2.35 -19.61 5.01
N PHE A 172 3.02 -18.47 4.80
CA PHE A 172 2.56 -17.20 5.36
C PHE A 172 1.21 -16.79 4.77
N PHE A 173 1.05 -16.91 3.45
CA PHE A 173 -0.20 -16.57 2.79
C PHE A 173 -1.34 -17.49 3.21
N GLU A 174 -1.06 -18.78 3.35
CA GLU A 174 -2.02 -19.80 3.81
C GLU A 174 -2.52 -19.53 5.24
N VAL A 175 -1.66 -19.08 6.16
CA VAL A 175 -2.06 -18.69 7.52
C VAL A 175 -3.19 -17.67 7.47
N LEU A 176 -3.01 -16.60 6.69
CA LEU A 176 -4.01 -15.55 6.60
C LEU A 176 -5.23 -15.97 5.76
N GLU A 177 -5.09 -16.82 4.74
CA GLU A 177 -6.25 -17.40 4.03
C GLU A 177 -7.15 -18.22 4.97
N LYS A 178 -6.55 -19.02 5.85
CA LYS A 178 -7.28 -19.78 6.87
C LYS A 178 -7.91 -18.85 7.90
N ALA A 179 -7.24 -17.76 8.28
CA ALA A 179 -7.82 -16.73 9.12
C ALA A 179 -9.03 -16.06 8.45
N VAL A 180 -8.94 -15.69 7.17
CA VAL A 180 -10.07 -15.15 6.38
C VAL A 180 -11.24 -16.13 6.40
N LYS A 181 -11.02 -17.41 6.06
CA LYS A 181 -12.06 -18.44 6.09
C LYS A 181 -12.69 -18.60 7.49
N GLY A 182 -11.89 -18.47 8.54
CA GLY A 182 -12.37 -18.48 9.92
C GLY A 182 -13.26 -17.30 10.30
N THR A 183 -13.26 -16.21 9.52
CA THR A 183 -14.18 -15.08 9.73
C THR A 183 -15.52 -15.25 9.01
N THR A 184 -15.59 -16.08 7.98
CA THR A 184 -16.75 -16.15 7.06
C THR A 184 -17.52 -17.47 7.11
N ILE A 185 -16.92 -18.57 7.57
CA ILE A 185 -17.52 -19.92 7.50
C ILE A 185 -18.10 -20.38 8.85
N GLN A 186 -19.15 -21.22 8.81
CA GLN A 186 -19.76 -21.85 10.00
C GLN A 186 -18.80 -22.73 10.81
N ASP A 187 -17.88 -23.47 10.17
CA ASP A 187 -16.80 -24.21 10.85
C ASP A 187 -15.57 -23.31 11.11
N CYS A 188 -15.79 -22.22 11.84
CA CYS A 188 -14.76 -21.22 12.11
C CYS A 188 -13.64 -21.79 12.98
N ALA A 189 -13.96 -22.66 13.95
CA ALA A 189 -12.99 -23.20 14.91
C ALA A 189 -11.88 -23.99 14.20
N LYS A 190 -12.24 -24.84 13.23
CA LYS A 190 -11.25 -25.60 12.44
C LYS A 190 -10.33 -24.67 11.65
N CYS A 191 -10.89 -23.67 10.98
CA CYS A 191 -10.12 -22.72 10.19
C CYS A 191 -9.11 -21.93 11.04
N TRP A 192 -9.52 -21.46 12.23
CA TRP A 192 -8.61 -20.76 13.15
C TRP A 192 -7.53 -21.68 13.72
N TRP A 193 -7.85 -22.94 14.00
CA TRP A 193 -6.88 -23.92 14.45
C TRP A 193 -5.83 -24.22 13.38
N GLU A 194 -6.26 -24.46 12.13
CA GLU A 194 -5.37 -24.67 10.99
C GLU A 194 -4.46 -23.45 10.76
N ALA A 195 -5.00 -22.23 10.83
CA ALA A 195 -4.21 -21.01 10.75
C ALA A 195 -3.13 -20.94 11.85
N LEU A 196 -3.50 -21.29 13.09
CA LEU A 196 -2.60 -21.29 14.24
C LEU A 196 -1.47 -22.33 14.07
N GLU A 197 -1.79 -23.54 13.65
CA GLU A 197 -0.79 -24.60 13.41
C GLU A 197 0.19 -24.20 12.30
N LEU A 198 -0.30 -23.65 11.19
CA LEU A 198 0.58 -23.13 10.14
C LEU A 198 1.46 -21.98 10.65
N ALA A 199 0.92 -21.08 11.47
CA ALA A 199 1.66 -19.95 12.00
C ALA A 199 2.79 -20.37 12.97
N LYS A 200 2.69 -21.54 13.61
CA LYS A 200 3.77 -22.10 14.45
C LYS A 200 5.03 -22.45 13.65
N ASN A 201 4.89 -22.78 12.37
CA ASN A 201 6.01 -23.14 11.48
C ASN A 201 6.84 -21.93 11.02
N LEU A 202 6.34 -20.71 11.23
CA LEU A 202 7.05 -19.48 10.90
C LEU A 202 7.97 -19.06 12.07
N PRO A 203 9.04 -18.26 11.85
CA PRO A 203 9.75 -17.62 12.94
C PRO A 203 8.89 -16.54 13.62
N ASN A 204 9.21 -16.15 14.86
CA ASN A 204 8.48 -15.11 15.60
C ASN A 204 8.43 -13.76 14.87
N VAL A 205 9.44 -13.48 14.06
CA VAL A 205 9.48 -12.32 13.14
C VAL A 205 9.71 -12.85 11.74
N TYR A 206 8.76 -12.60 10.83
CA TYR A 206 8.82 -13.06 9.43
C TYR A 206 8.76 -11.86 8.49
N TYR A 207 9.85 -11.57 7.79
CA TYR A 207 10.00 -10.37 6.95
C TYR A 207 9.57 -9.07 7.64
N GLY A 208 9.80 -8.92 8.94
CA GLY A 208 9.40 -7.73 9.71
C GLY A 208 7.95 -7.74 10.20
N VAL A 209 7.17 -8.80 9.94
CA VAL A 209 5.85 -9.06 10.55
C VAL A 209 6.04 -9.72 11.92
N ASP A 210 5.29 -9.26 12.92
CA ASP A 210 5.24 -9.83 14.28
C ASP A 210 4.29 -11.03 14.30
N VAL A 211 4.85 -12.22 14.01
CA VAL A 211 4.11 -13.47 13.98
C VAL A 211 3.73 -13.94 15.38
N GLU A 212 4.50 -13.56 16.42
CA GLU A 212 4.15 -13.88 17.80
C GLU A 212 2.81 -13.27 18.20
N LYS A 213 2.58 -11.99 17.88
CA LYS A 213 1.27 -11.36 18.09
C LYS A 213 0.17 -11.98 17.24
N LEU A 214 0.47 -12.29 15.97
CA LEU A 214 -0.48 -12.97 15.10
C LEU A 214 -0.96 -14.29 15.72
N ARG A 215 -0.05 -15.14 16.21
CA ARG A 215 -0.41 -16.41 16.88
C ARG A 215 -1.35 -16.18 18.07
N LYS A 216 -1.08 -15.17 18.91
CA LYS A 216 -1.96 -14.83 20.05
C LYS A 216 -3.35 -14.44 19.58
N SER A 217 -3.47 -13.66 18.50
CA SER A 217 -4.76 -13.31 17.91
C SER A 217 -5.48 -14.52 17.32
N LEU A 218 -4.78 -15.41 16.61
CA LEU A 218 -5.35 -16.65 16.06
C LEU A 218 -5.85 -17.58 17.18
N GLU A 219 -5.06 -17.76 18.23
CA GLU A 219 -5.42 -18.59 19.38
C GLU A 219 -6.64 -18.03 20.13
N ASN A 220 -6.71 -16.71 20.31
CA ASN A 220 -7.88 -16.07 20.91
C ASN A 220 -9.13 -16.33 20.08
N ASN A 221 -9.08 -16.15 18.76
CA ASN A 221 -10.23 -16.41 17.89
C ASN A 221 -10.62 -17.88 17.84
N TRP A 222 -9.67 -18.80 17.84
CA TRP A 222 -9.93 -20.24 17.97
C TRP A 222 -10.72 -20.55 19.24
N ARG A 223 -10.26 -20.06 20.41
CA ARG A 223 -10.95 -20.25 21.69
C ARG A 223 -12.32 -19.59 21.74
N ARG A 224 -12.51 -18.45 21.07
CA ARG A 224 -13.81 -17.77 20.97
C ARG A 224 -14.80 -18.56 20.13
N CYS A 225 -14.36 -19.06 18.97
CA CYS A 225 -15.17 -19.94 18.12
C CYS A 225 -15.61 -21.20 18.87
N GLN A 226 -14.71 -21.86 19.62
CA GLN A 226 -15.08 -23.01 20.45
C GLN A 226 -16.15 -22.69 21.50
N LYS A 227 -16.18 -21.44 21.99
CA LYS A 227 -17.16 -20.96 22.98
C LYS A 227 -18.42 -20.37 22.34
N GLY A 228 -18.60 -20.48 21.02
CA GLY A 228 -19.71 -19.86 20.29
C GLY A 228 -19.71 -18.32 20.35
N LYS A 229 -18.57 -17.69 20.69
CA LYS A 229 -18.44 -16.24 20.77
C LYS A 229 -18.05 -15.65 19.43
N LYS A 230 -18.56 -14.44 19.14
CA LYS A 230 -18.18 -13.67 17.95
C LYS A 230 -16.65 -13.48 17.91
N VAL A 231 -16.04 -13.82 16.77
CA VAL A 231 -14.61 -13.64 16.53
C VAL A 231 -14.24 -12.16 16.49
N GLU A 232 -13.02 -11.85 16.89
CA GLU A 232 -12.46 -10.51 16.82
C GLU A 232 -11.71 -10.30 15.51
N LYS A 233 -11.65 -9.03 15.08
CA LYS A 233 -10.84 -8.64 13.94
C LYS A 233 -9.37 -8.89 14.27
N VAL A 234 -8.69 -9.60 13.39
CA VAL A 234 -7.24 -9.83 13.49
C VAL A 234 -6.53 -8.67 12.82
N LYS A 235 -5.57 -8.05 13.53
CA LYS A 235 -4.69 -7.05 12.97
C LYS A 235 -3.26 -7.56 13.02
N VAL A 236 -2.65 -7.72 11.86
CA VAL A 236 -1.26 -8.16 11.73
C VAL A 236 -0.36 -6.94 11.89
N GLU A 237 0.58 -7.00 12.84
CA GLU A 237 1.47 -5.88 13.15
C GLU A 237 2.87 -6.09 12.54
N PHE A 238 3.50 -4.99 12.13
CA PHE A 238 4.92 -4.97 11.81
C PHE A 238 5.73 -4.71 13.07
N VAL A 239 6.88 -5.38 13.20
CA VAL A 239 7.84 -5.09 14.26
C VAL A 239 8.28 -3.63 14.11
N LYS A 240 8.07 -2.82 15.15
CA LYS A 240 8.57 -1.46 15.17
C LYS A 240 10.07 -1.51 14.97
N GLN A 241 10.56 -1.05 13.82
CA GLN A 241 11.98 -0.74 13.69
C GLN A 241 12.28 0.34 14.72
N THR A 242 12.89 -0.06 15.84
CA THR A 242 13.43 0.88 16.79
C THR A 242 14.51 1.66 16.04
N LYS A 243 14.17 2.88 15.59
CA LYS A 243 15.13 3.93 15.19
C LYS A 243 16.03 4.37 16.38
N GLY A 244 16.22 3.51 17.37
CA GLY A 244 16.87 3.79 18.64
C GLY A 244 18.39 3.70 18.59
N LYS A 245 19.00 3.09 17.58
CA LYS A 245 20.48 3.03 17.50
C LYS A 245 21.13 4.35 17.09
N GLY A 246 20.42 5.21 16.36
CA GLY A 246 20.93 6.53 15.94
C GLY A 246 20.87 7.58 17.04
N PHE A 247 19.76 7.63 17.78
CA PHE A 247 19.55 8.66 18.81
C PHE A 247 20.50 8.51 20.00
N TRP A 248 20.71 7.29 20.51
CA TRP A 248 21.65 7.05 21.61
C TRP A 248 23.11 7.26 21.19
N ARG A 249 23.46 6.94 19.94
CA ARG A 249 24.80 7.21 19.40
C ARG A 249 25.03 8.72 19.24
N TYR A 250 24.03 9.44 18.72
CA TYR A 250 24.04 10.90 18.64
C TYR A 250 24.13 11.57 20.01
N LEU A 251 23.37 11.10 21.00
CA LEU A 251 23.40 11.62 22.36
C LEU A 251 24.76 11.36 23.01
N LYS A 252 25.31 10.15 22.86
CA LYS A 252 26.64 9.77 23.36
C LYS A 252 27.75 10.58 22.69
N ASP A 253 27.65 10.83 21.39
CA ASP A 253 28.60 11.65 20.62
C ASP A 253 28.50 13.14 20.97
N THR A 254 27.31 13.61 21.37
CA THR A 254 27.08 15.00 21.81
C THR A 254 27.62 15.23 23.21
N ILE A 255 27.35 14.30 24.14
CA ILE A 255 27.85 14.33 25.52
C ILE A 255 29.38 14.21 25.54
N THR A 256 29.98 13.29 24.77
CA THR A 256 31.44 13.15 24.70
C THR A 256 32.12 14.37 24.07
N ARG A 257 31.50 15.03 23.09
CA ARG A 257 32.00 16.31 22.54
C ARG A 257 31.94 17.45 23.54
N LEU A 258 30.87 17.54 24.34
CA LEU A 258 30.75 18.50 25.43
C LEU A 258 31.76 18.24 26.55
N TYR A 259 31.96 16.97 26.92
CA TYR A 259 32.92 16.57 27.93
C TYR A 259 34.36 16.88 27.50
N ARG A 260 34.75 16.59 26.25
CA ARG A 260 36.08 16.96 25.72
C ARG A 260 36.30 18.47 25.68
N ARG A 261 35.27 19.27 25.39
CA ARG A 261 35.36 20.74 25.41
C ARG A 261 35.49 21.33 26.82
N LEU A 262 34.93 20.66 27.82
CA LEU A 262 35.06 21.07 29.23
C LEU A 262 36.39 20.63 29.84
N VAL A 263 36.92 19.46 29.46
CA VAL A 263 38.19 18.92 29.98
C VAL A 263 39.42 19.57 29.31
N HIS A 264 39.31 20.19 28.13
CA HIS A 264 40.43 20.83 27.42
C HIS A 264 40.46 22.37 27.52
N LYS A 265 39.75 22.97 28.49
CA LYS A 265 39.91 24.41 28.77
C LYS A 265 40.56 24.66 30.12
N GLY A 266 41.90 24.64 30.10
CA GLY A 266 42.80 25.40 30.98
C GLY A 266 44.13 24.69 31.28
N PRO A 267 45.28 25.37 31.43
CA PRO A 267 45.68 26.72 30.99
C PRO A 267 46.96 26.71 30.11
N TRP A 268 47.17 27.82 29.38
CA TRP A 268 48.42 28.40 28.84
C TRP A 268 49.68 27.51 28.66
N ASN A 269 50.16 27.42 27.41
CA ASN A 269 51.60 27.29 27.13
C ASN A 269 51.99 28.17 25.94
N ILE A 270 52.58 29.31 26.26
CA ILE A 270 53.37 30.15 25.37
C ILE A 270 54.60 29.30 24.98
N THR A 271 54.84 29.08 23.69
CA THR A 271 56.14 28.59 23.22
C THR A 271 56.73 29.60 22.26
N LEU A 272 57.92 30.06 22.66
CA LEU A 272 58.75 31.08 22.06
C LEU A 272 59.19 30.70 20.64
N LYS A 273 59.20 31.70 19.76
CA LYS A 273 59.96 31.67 18.50
C LYS A 273 61.44 31.85 18.85
N GLU A 274 62.23 30.79 18.77
CA GLU A 274 63.69 30.90 18.73
C GLU A 274 64.24 30.18 17.49
N GLU A 275 64.63 31.01 16.53
CA GLU A 275 65.90 30.98 15.80
C GLU A 275 66.44 29.63 15.34
N CYS A 276 66.21 29.32 14.06
CA CYS A 276 67.06 28.42 13.29
C CYS A 276 68.12 29.27 12.55
N LEU A 277 69.27 29.46 13.19
CA LEU A 277 70.51 29.93 12.57
C LEU A 277 71.59 28.84 12.68
N ARG A 278 72.39 28.75 11.61
CA ARG A 278 73.62 27.95 11.37
C ARG A 278 73.37 26.63 10.61
N GLU A 279 73.45 26.67 9.27
CA GLU A 279 74.68 26.62 8.44
C GLU A 279 75.36 25.25 8.50
N ARG A 280 75.27 24.42 7.45
CA ARG A 280 76.09 24.33 6.20
C ARG A 280 76.87 23.01 6.24
N PRO A 281 77.61 22.60 5.20
CA PRO A 281 77.40 22.72 3.75
C PRO A 281 77.60 21.34 3.06
N ARG A 282 77.26 21.21 1.77
CA ARG A 282 78.08 20.40 0.83
C ARG A 282 78.10 21.05 -0.55
N LEU A 283 79.32 21.32 -0.99
CA LEU A 283 79.72 21.77 -2.31
C LEU A 283 80.55 20.65 -2.97
N ASN A 284 80.63 20.72 -4.30
CA ASN A 284 81.48 20.01 -5.27
C ASN A 284 80.84 18.71 -5.80
N VAL A 285 80.66 18.51 -7.11
CA VAL A 285 81.33 19.06 -8.32
C VAL A 285 80.29 19.48 -9.36
#